data_AF-A0A444YA49-F1
#
_entry.id   AF-A0A444YA49-F1
#
_cell.length_a   1.000
_cell.length_b   1.000
_cell.length_c   1.000
_cell.angle_alpha   90.00
_cell.angle_beta   90.00
_cell.angle_gamma   90.00
#
_symmetry.space_group_name_H-M   'P 1'
#
loop_
_entity.id
_entity.type
_entity.pdbx_description
1 polymer ?
#
loop_
_entity_poly.entity_id
_entity_poly.type
_entity_poly.pdbx_seq_one_letter_code
_entity_poly.pdbx_strand_id
1 'polypeptide(L)'
;MKREDTWQLTSYYKKHTCSKATKIGIMSSQWLSKAFMKKICENPKIKLRTLIRKAHSKWNIDLTKTKAARVKQQALDEINGTYGEQYRRIHDYAAELLSQGNRDKFVVDLKLHECSC
;
A
#
# COMPACT_ATOMS: atom_id res chain seq x y z
N MET A 1 40.14 21.12 5.44
CA MET A 1 38.88 21.43 6.15
C MET A 1 37.73 20.81 5.36
N LYS A 2 37.06 19.78 5.89
CA LYS A 2 35.89 19.20 5.22
C LYS A 2 34.70 20.13 5.45
N ARG A 3 33.94 20.45 4.39
CA ARG A 3 32.68 21.20 4.50
C ARG A 3 31.64 20.25 5.07
N GLU A 4 31.09 20.59 6.23
CA GLU A 4 29.95 19.90 6.80
C GLU A 4 28.69 20.38 6.08
N ASP A 5 27.97 19.46 5.43
CA ASP A 5 26.71 19.76 4.74
C ASP A 5 25.60 19.97 5.77
N THR A 6 25.59 21.13 6.40
CA THR A 6 24.56 21.57 7.33
C THR A 6 23.57 22.50 6.62
N TRP A 7 22.29 22.15 6.68
CA TRP A 7 21.23 23.00 6.14
C TRP A 7 20.77 24.00 7.20
N GLN A 8 20.84 25.29 6.88
CA GLN A 8 20.33 26.36 7.73
C GLN A 8 19.13 27.05 7.06
N LEU A 9 18.08 27.31 7.84
CA LEU A 9 16.90 28.02 7.36
C LEU A 9 17.20 29.53 7.28
N THR A 10 17.32 30.08 6.07
CA THR A 10 17.77 31.46 5.85
C THR A 10 16.66 32.50 5.96
N SER A 11 15.41 32.12 5.73
CA SER A 11 14.26 33.04 5.81
C SER A 11 12.97 32.32 6.18
N TYR A 12 12.10 33.03 6.91
CA TYR A 12 10.80 32.53 7.33
C TYR A 12 9.76 33.64 7.20
N TYR A 13 8.73 33.41 6.39
CA TYR A 13 7.64 34.35 6.15
C TYR A 13 6.35 33.81 6.79
N LYS A 14 5.84 34.47 7.84
CA LYS A 14 4.61 34.07 8.55
C LYS A 14 3.32 34.20 7.73
N LYS A 15 3.29 35.13 6.77
CA LYS A 15 2.14 35.35 5.90
C LYS A 15 2.36 34.65 4.58
N HIS A 16 1.60 33.59 4.35
CA HIS A 16 1.62 32.86 3.08
C HIS A 16 0.68 33.53 2.08
N THR A 17 1.25 34.17 1.06
CA THR A 17 0.54 34.61 -0.14
C THR A 17 0.54 33.53 -1.24
N CYS A 18 1.12 32.35 -0.97
CA CYS A 18 1.18 31.28 -1.95
C CYS A 18 -0.22 30.71 -2.25
N SER A 19 -0.50 30.56 -3.53
CA SER A 19 -1.73 29.92 -4.01
C SER A 19 -1.74 28.45 -3.58
N LYS A 20 -2.88 27.95 -3.10
CA LYS A 20 -3.03 26.53 -2.76
C LYS A 20 -2.93 25.69 -4.03
N ALA A 21 -1.78 25.04 -4.25
CA ALA A 21 -1.61 24.09 -5.33
C ALA A 21 -2.09 22.70 -4.89
N THR A 22 -3.20 22.23 -5.46
CA THR A 22 -3.75 20.89 -5.19
C THR A 22 -3.08 19.79 -6.01
N LYS A 23 -2.39 20.15 -7.10
CA LYS A 23 -1.58 19.24 -7.93
C LYS A 23 -0.15 19.18 -7.42
N ILE A 24 0.08 18.39 -6.38
CA ILE A 24 1.41 18.20 -5.81
C ILE A 24 2.11 17.04 -6.52
N GLY A 25 3.08 17.36 -7.38
CA GLY A 25 3.89 16.38 -8.13
C GLY A 25 4.82 15.53 -7.25
N ILE A 26 5.10 15.99 -6.03
CA ILE A 26 6.02 15.35 -5.07
C ILE A 26 5.45 14.02 -4.55
N MET A 27 4.12 13.86 -4.52
CA MET A 27 3.52 12.68 -3.91
C MET A 27 3.45 11.51 -4.89
N SER A 28 4.28 10.49 -4.64
CA SER A 28 4.38 9.29 -5.47
C SER A 28 3.14 8.39 -5.30
N SER A 29 2.83 7.59 -6.32
CA SER A 29 1.74 6.61 -6.24
C SER A 29 2.06 5.50 -5.24
N GLN A 30 3.34 5.13 -5.10
CA GLN A 30 3.82 4.13 -4.14
C GLN A 30 3.62 4.56 -2.69
N TRP A 31 3.84 5.83 -2.37
CA TRP A 31 3.57 6.31 -1.02
C TRP A 31 2.07 6.30 -0.72
N LEU A 32 1.27 6.71 -1.70
CA LEU A 32 -0.19 6.68 -1.61
C LEU A 32 -0.76 5.27 -1.47
N SER A 33 -0.22 4.27 -2.18
CA SER A 33 -0.68 2.88 -2.05
C SER A 33 -0.51 2.42 -0.62
N LYS A 34 0.70 2.57 -0.06
CA LYS A 34 1.03 2.26 1.34
C LYS A 34 0.15 3.00 2.34
N ALA A 35 -0.09 4.29 2.12
CA ALA A 35 -0.95 5.08 3.00
C ALA A 35 -2.42 4.64 2.99
N PHE A 36 -2.89 4.03 1.90
CA PHE A 36 -4.24 3.51 1.75
C PHE A 36 -4.38 1.99 1.96
N MET A 37 -3.27 1.26 2.11
CA MET A 37 -3.24 -0.20 2.26
C MET A 37 -4.28 -0.71 3.25
N LYS A 38 -4.28 -0.20 4.48
CA LYS A 38 -5.22 -0.63 5.52
C LYS A 38 -6.69 -0.51 5.09
N LYS A 39 -7.04 0.63 4.48
CA LYS A 39 -8.42 0.90 4.03
C LYS A 39 -8.83 0.05 2.82
N ILE A 40 -7.88 -0.33 1.98
CA ILE A 40 -8.12 -1.19 0.82
C ILE A 40 -8.23 -2.64 1.27
N CYS A 41 -7.45 -3.07 2.26
CA CYS A 41 -7.56 -4.38 2.90
C CYS A 41 -8.95 -4.57 3.56
N GLU A 42 -9.43 -3.57 4.31
CA GLU A 42 -10.76 -3.59 4.93
C GLU A 42 -11.91 -3.63 3.91
N ASN A 43 -11.74 -3.00 2.73
CA ASN A 43 -12.75 -3.00 1.67
C ASN A 43 -12.10 -2.95 0.27
N PRO A 44 -11.79 -4.11 -0.33
CA PRO A 44 -11.16 -4.19 -1.65
C PRO A 44 -12.02 -3.59 -2.78
N LYS A 45 -13.34 -3.59 -2.61
CA LYS A 45 -14.32 -3.06 -3.58
C LYS A 45 -14.52 -1.54 -3.46
N ILE A 46 -13.65 -0.82 -2.74
CA ILE A 46 -13.73 0.64 -2.61
C ILE A 46 -13.75 1.34 -3.98
N LYS A 47 -14.71 2.25 -4.17
CA LYS A 47 -14.83 3.06 -5.39
C LYS A 47 -13.70 4.09 -5.47
N LEU A 48 -13.16 4.30 -6.67
CA LEU A 48 -12.07 5.26 -6.91
C LEU A 48 -12.44 6.69 -6.47
N ARG A 49 -13.70 7.11 -6.70
CA ARG A 49 -14.19 8.44 -6.27
C ARG A 49 -14.05 8.64 -4.76
N THR A 50 -14.31 7.59 -3.97
CA THR A 50 -14.17 7.63 -2.52
C THR A 50 -12.70 7.77 -2.11
N LEU A 51 -11.79 7.10 -2.82
CA LEU A 51 -10.35 7.20 -2.59
C LEU A 51 -9.84 8.63 -2.86
N ILE A 52 -10.25 9.21 -4.01
CA ILE A 52 -9.91 10.58 -4.40
C ILE A 52 -10.42 11.58 -3.36
N ARG A 53 -11.69 11.47 -2.95
CA ARG A 53 -12.27 12.33 -1.91
C ARG A 53 -11.51 12.23 -0.59
N LYS A 54 -11.15 11.02 -0.16
CA LYS A 54 -10.36 10.81 1.07
C LYS A 54 -8.96 11.41 0.97
N ALA A 55 -8.31 11.31 -0.19
CA ALA A 55 -7.00 11.93 -0.42
C ALA A 55 -7.10 13.46 -0.36
N HIS A 56 -8.12 14.04 -0.99
CA HIS A 56 -8.38 15.47 -0.95
C HIS A 56 -8.67 15.94 0.48
N SER A 57 -9.56 15.29 1.23
CA SER A 57 -9.86 15.71 2.61
C SER A 57 -8.69 15.60 3.58
N LYS A 58 -7.79 14.62 3.40
CA LYS A 58 -6.68 14.38 4.33
C LYS A 58 -5.44 15.19 4.00
N TRP A 59 -5.11 15.35 2.72
CA TRP A 59 -3.85 15.96 2.28
C TRP A 59 -4.05 17.14 1.33
N ASN A 60 -5.30 17.55 1.05
CA ASN A 60 -5.65 18.63 0.13
C ASN A 60 -5.08 18.43 -1.29
N ILE A 61 -5.09 17.18 -1.76
CA ILE A 61 -4.51 16.78 -3.05
C ILE A 61 -5.57 16.29 -4.01
N ASP A 62 -5.54 16.84 -5.22
CA ASP A 62 -6.36 16.39 -6.33
C ASP A 62 -5.71 15.21 -7.04
N LEU A 63 -6.30 14.03 -6.86
CA LEU A 63 -5.90 12.83 -7.59
C LEU A 63 -6.71 12.68 -8.86
N THR A 64 -6.01 12.60 -10.00
CA THR A 64 -6.61 12.14 -11.26
C THR A 64 -7.13 10.72 -11.10
N LYS A 65 -8.24 10.39 -11.79
CA LYS A 65 -8.82 9.03 -11.77
C LYS A 65 -7.81 7.92 -12.11
N THR A 66 -6.95 8.15 -13.10
CA THR A 66 -5.89 7.22 -13.51
C THR A 66 -4.88 6.97 -12.38
N LYS A 67 -4.44 8.02 -11.69
CA LYS A 67 -3.52 7.91 -10.55
C LYS A 67 -4.18 7.16 -9.38
N ALA A 68 -5.45 7.44 -9.09
CA ALA A 68 -6.21 6.71 -8.07
C ALA A 68 -6.39 5.23 -8.42
N ALA A 69 -6.62 4.89 -9.70
CA ALA A 69 -6.68 3.50 -10.17
C ALA A 69 -5.35 2.78 -9.93
N ARG A 70 -4.23 3.41 -10.33
CA ARG A 70 -2.88 2.87 -10.13
C ARG A 70 -2.55 2.66 -8.66
N VAL A 71 -2.87 3.64 -7.80
CA VAL A 71 -2.70 3.52 -6.34
C VAL A 71 -3.48 2.33 -5.79
N LYS A 72 -4.72 2.15 -6.25
CA LYS A 72 -5.56 1.03 -5.83
C LYS A 72 -4.97 -0.31 -6.29
N GLN A 73 -4.54 -0.42 -7.54
CA GLN A 73 -3.92 -1.64 -8.06
C GLN A 73 -2.64 -1.98 -7.30
N GLN A 74 -1.72 -1.02 -7.14
CA GLN A 74 -0.48 -1.23 -6.38
C GLN A 74 -0.74 -1.75 -4.95
N ALA A 75 -1.75 -1.21 -4.27
CA ALA A 75 -2.11 -1.69 -2.95
C ALA A 75 -2.70 -3.12 -2.98
N LEU A 76 -3.53 -3.44 -3.97
CA LEU A 76 -4.07 -4.80 -4.13
C LEU A 76 -2.98 -5.81 -4.46
N ASP A 77 -2.03 -5.45 -5.32
CA ASP A 77 -0.90 -6.30 -5.70
C ASP A 77 -0.02 -6.61 -4.48
N GLU A 78 0.28 -5.60 -3.65
CA GLU A 78 1.01 -5.78 -2.39
C GLU A 78 0.25 -6.69 -1.40
N ILE A 79 -1.07 -6.51 -1.28
CA ILE A 79 -1.92 -7.35 -0.41
C ILE A 79 -1.92 -8.81 -0.92
N ASN A 80 -2.13 -9.03 -2.20
CA ASN A 80 -2.19 -10.35 -2.81
C ASN A 80 -0.82 -11.07 -2.78
N GLY A 81 0.27 -10.33 -3.03
CA GLY A 81 1.63 -10.86 -2.89
C GLY A 81 1.91 -11.35 -1.47
N THR A 82 1.46 -10.58 -0.46
CA THR A 82 1.57 -10.98 0.95
C THR A 82 0.80 -12.28 1.23
N TYR A 83 -0.41 -12.44 0.68
CA TYR A 83 -1.18 -13.67 0.84
C TYR A 83 -0.49 -14.88 0.20
N GLY A 84 0.06 -14.74 -1.00
CA GLY A 84 0.80 -15.82 -1.67
C GLY A 84 1.98 -16.31 -0.83
N GLU A 85 2.75 -15.40 -0.25
CA GLU A 85 3.85 -15.75 0.65
C GLU A 85 3.38 -16.44 1.93
N GLN A 86 2.27 -15.97 2.52
CA GLN A 86 1.69 -16.60 3.71
C GLN A 86 1.23 -18.03 3.43
N TYR A 87 0.56 -18.27 2.30
CA TYR A 87 0.12 -19.61 1.90
C TYR A 87 1.29 -20.53 1.61
N ARG A 88 2.34 -20.03 0.95
CA ARG A 88 3.57 -20.80 0.72
C ARG A 88 4.19 -21.29 2.04
N ARG A 89 4.25 -20.44 3.07
CA ARG A 89 4.79 -20.84 4.38
C ARG A 89 4.00 -21.96 5.04
N ILE A 90 2.68 -22.02 4.85
CA ILE A 90 1.84 -23.11 5.37
C ILE A 90 2.21 -24.43 4.68
N HIS A 91 2.42 -24.41 3.36
CA HIS A 91 2.87 -25.58 2.61
C HIS A 91 4.27 -26.04 3.03
N ASP A 92 5.21 -25.10 3.17
CA ASP A 92 6.58 -25.40 3.62
C ASP A 92 6.56 -26.07 5.01
N TYR A 93 5.78 -25.51 5.94
CA TYR A 93 5.61 -26.08 7.29
C TYR A 93 4.98 -27.49 7.28
N ALA A 94 3.95 -27.69 6.46
CA ALA A 94 3.33 -29.02 6.32
C ALA A 94 4.33 -30.04 5.75
N ALA A 95 5.18 -29.65 4.80
CA ALA A 95 6.22 -30.51 4.24
C ALA A 95 7.29 -30.87 5.28
N GLU A 96 7.73 -29.92 6.10
CA GLU A 96 8.66 -30.18 7.21
C GLU A 96 8.09 -31.16 8.23
N LEU A 97 6.82 -31.00 8.62
CA LEU A 97 6.14 -31.92 9.54
C LEU A 97 6.01 -33.34 8.99
N LEU A 98 5.71 -33.48 7.69
CA LEU A 98 5.68 -34.77 7.00
C LEU A 98 7.07 -35.42 6.97
N SER A 99 8.14 -34.63 6.77
CA SER A 99 9.52 -35.11 6.81
C SER A 99 9.96 -35.58 8.21
N GLN A 100 9.37 -35.03 9.27
CA GLN A 100 9.67 -35.37 10.67
C GLN A 100 8.88 -36.60 11.17
N GLY A 101 8.03 -37.22 10.33
CA GLY A 101 7.33 -38.47 10.65
C GLY A 101 6.09 -38.33 11.54
N ASN A 102 5.68 -37.11 11.90
CA ASN A 102 4.42 -36.85 12.61
C ASN A 102 3.24 -36.91 11.62
N ARG A 103 2.58 -38.08 11.55
CA ARG A 103 1.47 -38.37 10.62
C ARG A 103 0.08 -38.12 11.20
N ASP A 104 -0.05 -37.20 12.16
CA ASP A 104 -1.38 -36.78 12.59
C ASP A 104 -2.03 -35.95 11.47
N LYS A 105 -3.20 -36.41 11.01
CA LYS A 105 -3.88 -35.92 9.81
C LYS A 105 -4.42 -34.51 10.04
N PHE A 106 -3.76 -33.50 9.49
CA PHE A 106 -4.32 -32.16 9.37
C PHE A 106 -4.91 -31.95 7.97
N VAL A 107 -6.24 -31.73 7.93
CA VAL A 107 -6.94 -31.26 6.74
C VAL A 107 -6.87 -29.74 6.75
N VAL A 108 -5.93 -29.18 5.99
CA VAL A 108 -5.93 -27.75 5.71
C VAL A 108 -6.83 -27.55 4.49
N ASP A 109 -8.11 -27.22 4.72
CA ASP A 109 -9.05 -26.89 3.65
C ASP A 109 -8.69 -25.50 3.09
N LEU A 110 -7.66 -25.48 2.26
CA LEU A 110 -7.27 -24.35 1.45
C LEU A 110 -8.23 -24.30 0.25
N LYS A 111 -9.39 -23.67 0.44
CA LYS A 111 -10.14 -23.13 -0.69
C LYS A 111 -9.27 -22.05 -1.33
N LEU A 112 -8.40 -22.49 -2.23
CA LEU A 112 -7.84 -21.67 -3.29
C LEU A 112 -9.04 -21.09 -4.03
N HIS A 113 -9.41 -19.86 -3.69
CA HIS A 113 -10.14 -19.06 -4.63
C HIS A 113 -9.12 -18.81 -5.75
N GLU A 114 -9.12 -19.67 -6.75
CA GLU A 114 -8.46 -19.42 -8.02
C GLU A 114 -9.06 -18.09 -8.52
N CYS A 115 -8.36 -17.00 -8.25
CA CYS A 115 -8.59 -15.74 -8.92
C CYS A 115 -8.13 -15.97 -10.36
N SER A 116 -9.01 -16.56 -11.16
CA SER A 116 -9.02 -16.40 -12.61
C SER A 116 -8.83 -14.93 -12.90
N CYS A 117 -7.79 -14.66 -13.67
CA CYS A 117 -7.39 -13.37 -14.23
C CYS A 117 -8.58 -12.49 -14.67
#